data_AF-A0A7K3THI0-F1
#
_entry.id   AF-A0A7K3THI0-F1
#
_cell.length_a   1.000
_cell.length_b   1.000
_cell.length_c   1.000
_cell.angle_alpha   90.00
_cell.angle_beta   90.00
_cell.angle_gamma   90.00
#
_symmetry.space_group_name_H-M   'P 1'
#
loop_
_entity.id
_entity.type
_entity.pdbx_description
1 polymer ?
#
loop_
_entity_poly.entity_id
_entity_poly.type
_entity_poly.pdbx_seq_one_letter_code
_entity_poly.pdbx_strand_id
1 'polypeptide(L)'
;MATYDVSEAYDPKRGYGLITYELITRAAHGDGPLPPSAELNAGFAPQPWYRPGGAFRSGQTSGFTPTCLRVDVPGHGNYRVELTVAQDGPDTRYGDVSDTGLGERDVLVFAGDRQLVFRGTMPEDGGPLTVRATVNVSDFVPRGFEEHGPQRVDCVALAVVGAHARPVDVTVEPADEPVGEPGRVPTVWIAGDSTVTDGEAQYPYAPSDPYCGWGAALPSWLDGGVAVSNHARSGLTTLTFRSERHFEPIRTDWRPGDYFLIQFGHNDQKLPELDARGGYRRELERYVAEARGAGVAPILVTSLARNTWNPDGSYQDLLHDWAEAVIELGRDLRVPVLDLHALSMALVTRLGDEGARPMYHAGDRTHMHDVGAYRMAGFVAGEMRRVLADWPEDAPDAAAYRALAAHVTDGFGDWPLPPRAYDVDRPQLVVDQYLNPLYLKYTAEPYNTGDISPFRKAMLLTPVGGGEDDGGNGDAAKETPVAPRPLDVWLYVGPAIDPEPVVAAHPKMAGALAAGHAVALVAYLPEEVAQDPSSPTIPPAAVAYLKANAGRYGIDPEPVSVTLSPHAAPNAA
;
A
#
# COMPACT_ATOMS: atom_id res chain seq x y z
N MET A 1 -9.10 -31.25 3.75
CA MET A 1 -8.01 -30.96 2.80
C MET A 1 -8.47 -31.04 1.34
N ALA A 2 -8.31 -29.97 0.56
CA ALA A 2 -8.47 -29.97 -0.90
C ALA A 2 -7.31 -29.21 -1.57
N THR A 3 -6.77 -29.74 -2.66
CA THR A 3 -5.63 -29.15 -3.41
C THR A 3 -6.10 -28.67 -4.78
N TYR A 4 -5.64 -27.49 -5.18
CA TYR A 4 -6.09 -26.76 -6.36
C TYR A 4 -4.88 -26.39 -7.25
N ASP A 5 -4.95 -26.76 -8.53
CA ASP A 5 -4.01 -26.26 -9.56
C ASP A 5 -4.42 -24.84 -9.96
N VAL A 6 -3.57 -23.86 -9.69
CA VAL A 6 -3.88 -22.43 -9.86
C VAL A 6 -3.19 -21.81 -11.08
N SER A 7 -3.05 -22.58 -12.15
CA SER A 7 -2.46 -22.11 -13.41
C SER A 7 -3.41 -21.25 -14.28
N GLU A 8 -4.72 -21.32 -14.03
CA GLU A 8 -5.74 -20.63 -14.83
C GLU A 8 -6.36 -19.43 -14.10
N ALA A 9 -6.91 -18.48 -14.85
CA ALA A 9 -7.68 -17.36 -14.32
C ALA A 9 -8.88 -17.84 -13.48
N TYR A 10 -9.21 -17.11 -12.42
CA TYR A 10 -10.33 -17.41 -11.54
C TYR A 10 -11.65 -17.49 -12.30
N ASP A 11 -12.39 -18.59 -12.07
CA ASP A 11 -13.73 -18.83 -12.60
C ASP A 11 -14.68 -19.12 -11.41
N PRO A 12 -15.73 -18.33 -11.18
CA PRO A 12 -16.72 -18.57 -10.12
C PRO A 12 -17.38 -19.94 -10.16
N LYS A 13 -17.50 -20.57 -11.33
CA LYS A 13 -18.06 -21.94 -11.43
C LYS A 13 -17.13 -22.98 -10.85
N ARG A 14 -15.82 -22.73 -10.96
CA ARG A 14 -14.77 -23.58 -10.43
C ARG A 14 -14.44 -23.23 -8.98
N GLY A 15 -14.61 -21.97 -8.60
CA GLY A 15 -14.37 -21.44 -7.26
C GLY A 15 -12.90 -21.23 -6.92
N TYR A 16 -11.99 -21.28 -7.90
CA TYR A 16 -10.58 -20.97 -7.67
C TYR A 16 -9.84 -20.57 -8.95
N GLY A 17 -8.73 -19.86 -8.77
CA GLY A 17 -7.77 -19.50 -9.83
C GLY A 17 -7.07 -18.17 -9.59
N LEU A 18 -6.33 -17.71 -10.60
CA LEU A 18 -5.58 -16.46 -10.57
C LEU A 18 -6.48 -15.25 -10.75
N ILE A 19 -6.27 -14.21 -9.95
CA ILE A 19 -6.86 -12.89 -10.16
C ILE A 19 -6.05 -12.19 -11.26
N THR A 20 -6.67 -11.95 -12.41
CA THR A 20 -6.03 -11.28 -13.55
C THR A 20 -6.44 -9.82 -13.64
N TYR A 21 -5.64 -9.01 -14.34
CA TYR A 21 -5.98 -7.60 -14.59
C TYR A 21 -7.31 -7.42 -15.31
N GLU A 22 -7.69 -8.34 -16.21
CA GLU A 22 -8.99 -8.30 -16.88
C GLU A 22 -10.13 -8.47 -15.88
N LEU A 23 -10.00 -9.41 -14.93
CA LEU A 23 -10.99 -9.62 -13.88
C LEU A 23 -11.13 -8.39 -12.98
N ILE A 24 -10.00 -7.79 -12.57
CA ILE A 24 -9.97 -6.55 -11.77
C ILE A 24 -10.65 -5.40 -12.53
N THR A 25 -10.31 -5.21 -13.80
CA THR A 25 -10.85 -4.11 -14.63
C THR A 25 -12.36 -4.25 -14.78
N ARG A 26 -12.85 -5.47 -15.05
CA ARG A 26 -14.30 -5.72 -15.13
C ARG A 26 -15.00 -5.50 -13.80
N ALA A 27 -14.38 -5.91 -12.68
CA ALA A 27 -14.92 -5.68 -11.35
C ALA A 27 -15.02 -4.18 -11.01
N ALA A 28 -14.00 -3.40 -11.37
CA ALA A 28 -14.02 -1.94 -11.21
C ALA A 28 -15.15 -1.26 -12.01
N HIS A 29 -15.59 -1.87 -13.12
CA HIS A 29 -16.74 -1.43 -13.91
C HIS A 29 -18.09 -2.03 -13.45
N GLY A 30 -18.09 -2.91 -12.44
CA GLY A 30 -19.30 -3.58 -11.94
C GLY A 30 -19.77 -4.79 -12.75
N ASP A 31 -19.01 -5.21 -13.77
CA ASP A 31 -19.37 -6.27 -14.73
C ASP A 31 -18.48 -7.53 -14.60
N GLY A 32 -17.71 -7.61 -13.52
CA GLY A 32 -16.74 -8.67 -13.23
C GLY A 32 -17.22 -9.66 -12.17
N PRO A 33 -16.61 -10.85 -12.11
CA PRO A 33 -16.93 -11.86 -11.11
C PRO A 33 -16.29 -11.59 -9.73
N LEU A 34 -15.45 -10.55 -9.63
CA LEU A 34 -14.79 -10.15 -8.39
C LEU A 34 -15.52 -8.93 -7.79
N PRO A 35 -15.45 -8.74 -6.47
CA PRO A 35 -15.81 -7.47 -5.84
C PRO A 35 -14.98 -6.29 -6.39
N PRO A 36 -15.48 -5.05 -6.35
CA PRO A 36 -14.75 -3.89 -6.88
C PRO A 36 -13.59 -3.40 -6.00
N SER A 37 -13.57 -3.73 -4.71
CA SER A 37 -12.51 -3.30 -3.77
C SER A 37 -11.27 -4.20 -3.89
N ALA A 38 -10.07 -3.60 -3.88
CA ALA A 38 -8.83 -4.35 -3.91
C ALA A 38 -8.54 -5.05 -2.56
N GLU A 39 -8.96 -4.48 -1.43
CA GLU A 39 -8.94 -5.15 -0.11
C GLU A 39 -9.64 -6.52 -0.15
N LEU A 40 -10.72 -6.66 -0.94
CA LEU A 40 -11.45 -7.93 -1.13
C LEU A 40 -10.79 -8.89 -2.14
N ASN A 41 -9.72 -8.45 -2.82
CA ASN A 41 -9.06 -9.14 -3.93
C ASN A 41 -7.55 -9.28 -3.69
N ALA A 42 -7.16 -9.69 -2.49
CA ALA A 42 -5.78 -9.87 -2.01
C ALA A 42 -5.02 -8.59 -1.63
N GLY A 43 -5.68 -7.42 -1.60
CA GLY A 43 -5.08 -6.15 -1.15
C GLY A 43 -4.12 -5.49 -2.14
N PHE A 44 -4.18 -5.88 -3.42
CA PHE A 44 -3.32 -5.32 -4.48
C PHE A 44 -4.12 -4.71 -5.63
N ALA A 45 -3.77 -3.48 -6.01
CA ALA A 45 -4.37 -2.77 -7.14
C ALA A 45 -3.31 -2.34 -8.18
N PRO A 46 -3.64 -2.36 -9.49
CA PRO A 46 -2.74 -1.80 -10.49
C PRO A 46 -2.61 -0.29 -10.28
N GLN A 47 -1.40 0.23 -10.46
CA GLN A 47 -1.21 1.67 -10.60
C GLN A 47 -2.04 2.22 -11.77
N PRO A 48 -2.61 3.44 -11.70
CA PRO A 48 -3.44 4.00 -12.78
C PRO A 48 -2.74 4.09 -14.14
N TRP A 49 -1.40 4.18 -14.14
CA TRP A 49 -0.57 4.22 -15.33
C TRP A 49 -0.13 2.83 -15.83
N TYR A 50 -0.37 1.77 -15.07
CA TYR A 50 0.00 0.40 -15.43
C TYR A 50 -1.09 -0.24 -16.29
N ARG A 51 -0.76 -0.58 -17.54
CA ARG A 51 -1.61 -1.36 -18.45
C ARG A 51 -0.87 -2.61 -18.92
N PRO A 52 -1.36 -3.82 -18.64
CA PRO A 52 -0.76 -5.03 -19.19
C PRO A 52 -0.81 -5.00 -20.71
N GLY A 53 0.34 -5.21 -21.37
CA GLY A 53 0.44 -5.26 -22.84
C GLY A 53 0.74 -3.94 -23.55
N GLY A 54 0.80 -2.80 -22.84
CA GLY A 54 1.38 -1.57 -23.39
C GLY A 54 2.91 -1.62 -23.40
N ALA A 55 3.57 -0.92 -24.34
CA ALA A 55 5.03 -0.75 -24.30
C ALA A 55 5.42 -0.14 -22.96
N PHE A 56 6.04 -0.98 -22.14
CA PHE A 56 6.55 -0.66 -20.83
C PHE A 56 7.53 0.51 -20.97
N ARG A 57 7.34 1.60 -20.22
CA ARG A 57 8.24 2.75 -20.32
C ARG A 57 9.50 2.48 -19.50
N SER A 58 10.62 2.30 -20.18
CA SER A 58 11.95 2.26 -19.55
C SER A 58 12.14 3.50 -18.66
N GLY A 59 12.44 3.28 -17.38
CA GLY A 59 12.70 4.34 -16.40
C GLY A 59 11.67 4.48 -15.26
N GLN A 60 10.60 3.67 -15.22
CA GLN A 60 9.60 3.67 -14.13
C GLN A 60 9.66 2.45 -13.19
N THR A 61 10.76 1.68 -13.16
CA THR A 61 10.81 0.43 -12.39
C THR A 61 11.48 0.56 -11.04
N SER A 62 10.67 0.51 -10.00
CA SER A 62 11.00 -0.20 -8.76
C SER A 62 9.78 -1.04 -8.40
N GLY A 63 9.81 -2.36 -8.61
CA GLY A 63 8.78 -3.23 -8.05
C GLY A 63 8.51 -4.56 -8.76
N PHE A 64 7.77 -5.44 -8.07
CA PHE A 64 7.29 -6.73 -8.59
C PHE A 64 5.79 -6.67 -8.88
N THR A 65 5.33 -7.32 -9.95
CA THR A 65 3.89 -7.54 -10.12
C THR A 65 3.48 -8.75 -9.26
N PRO A 66 2.58 -8.59 -8.28
CA PRO A 66 2.11 -9.70 -7.48
C PRO A 66 1.30 -10.66 -8.34
N THR A 67 1.49 -11.97 -8.11
CA THR A 67 0.56 -12.98 -8.64
C THR A 67 -0.47 -13.30 -7.56
N CYS A 68 -1.69 -12.79 -7.75
CA CYS A 68 -2.78 -12.97 -6.82
C CYS A 68 -3.63 -14.18 -7.20
N LEU A 69 -4.06 -14.97 -6.21
CA LEU A 69 -4.96 -16.11 -6.39
C LEU A 69 -6.10 -16.05 -5.38
N ARG A 70 -7.21 -16.68 -5.75
CA ARG A 70 -8.43 -16.80 -4.96
C ARG A 70 -8.88 -18.25 -4.90
N VAL A 71 -9.31 -18.70 -3.73
CA VAL A 71 -9.99 -19.98 -3.51
C VAL A 71 -11.23 -19.71 -2.67
N ASP A 72 -12.41 -19.95 -3.23
CA ASP A 72 -13.68 -19.83 -2.52
C ASP A 72 -13.78 -20.90 -1.42
N VAL A 73 -14.30 -20.49 -0.27
CA VAL A 73 -14.46 -21.33 0.91
C VAL A 73 -15.91 -21.32 1.41
N PRO A 74 -16.36 -22.37 2.10
CA PRO A 74 -17.79 -22.53 2.45
C PRO A 74 -18.32 -21.49 3.45
N GLY A 75 -17.47 -20.80 4.20
CA GLY A 75 -17.90 -19.78 5.15
C GLY A 75 -16.76 -19.16 5.95
N HIS A 76 -17.12 -18.33 6.93
CA HIS A 76 -16.16 -17.70 7.83
C HIS A 76 -15.46 -18.75 8.69
N GLY A 77 -14.25 -18.44 9.15
CA GLY A 77 -13.47 -19.30 10.02
C GLY A 77 -11.99 -19.32 9.66
N ASN A 78 -11.25 -20.18 10.33
CA ASN A 78 -9.82 -20.36 10.11
C ASN A 78 -9.54 -21.48 9.12
N TYR A 79 -8.56 -21.26 8.25
CA TYR A 79 -8.13 -22.20 7.23
C TYR A 79 -6.61 -22.35 7.26
N ARG A 80 -6.13 -23.59 7.32
CA ARG A 80 -4.73 -23.92 7.05
C ARG A 80 -4.50 -23.92 5.55
N VAL A 81 -3.43 -23.26 5.14
CA VAL A 81 -3.05 -23.09 3.75
C VAL A 81 -1.64 -23.63 3.56
N GLU A 82 -1.47 -24.49 2.56
CA GLU A 82 -0.16 -24.89 2.05
C GLU A 82 -0.06 -24.45 0.59
N LEU A 83 0.83 -23.51 0.30
CA LEU A 83 1.05 -22.93 -1.03
C LEU A 83 2.39 -23.40 -1.58
N THR A 84 2.38 -23.97 -2.77
CA THR A 84 3.61 -24.27 -3.52
C THR A 84 3.91 -23.13 -4.48
N VAL A 85 5.12 -22.55 -4.35
CA VAL A 85 5.62 -21.47 -5.19
C VAL A 85 6.79 -21.98 -6.02
N ALA A 86 6.75 -21.77 -7.33
CA ALA A 86 7.86 -22.00 -8.23
C ALA A 86 8.41 -20.67 -8.73
N GLN A 87 9.66 -20.70 -9.21
CA GLN A 87 10.31 -19.59 -9.85
C GLN A 87 10.69 -20.03 -11.27
N ASP A 88 10.15 -19.33 -12.26
CA ASP A 88 10.53 -19.58 -13.65
C ASP A 88 11.94 -18.99 -13.91
N GLY A 89 12.61 -19.48 -14.96
CA GLY A 89 13.99 -19.06 -15.28
C GLY A 89 14.12 -17.54 -15.49
N PRO A 90 15.34 -16.99 -15.38
CA PRO A 90 15.55 -15.54 -15.43
C PRO A 90 15.10 -14.99 -16.79
N ASP A 91 14.05 -14.19 -16.76
CA ASP A 91 13.57 -13.43 -17.91
C ASP A 91 14.01 -11.97 -17.78
N THR A 92 14.85 -11.54 -18.73
CA THR A 92 15.49 -10.22 -18.79
C THR A 92 14.54 -9.09 -19.22
N ARG A 93 13.23 -9.36 -19.33
CA ARG A 93 12.22 -8.38 -19.78
C ARG A 93 11.80 -7.37 -18.72
N TYR A 94 12.01 -7.65 -17.44
CA TYR A 94 11.67 -6.73 -16.36
C TYR A 94 12.92 -5.96 -15.92
N GLY A 95 12.80 -4.63 -15.88
CA GLY A 95 13.90 -3.71 -15.57
C GLY A 95 14.48 -3.89 -14.17
N ASP A 96 15.57 -3.18 -13.91
CA ASP A 96 16.35 -3.20 -12.68
C ASP A 96 15.48 -3.23 -11.41
N VAL A 97 15.45 -4.37 -10.72
CA VAL A 97 14.72 -4.59 -9.46
C VAL A 97 15.49 -4.12 -8.22
N SER A 98 16.71 -3.60 -8.39
CA SER A 98 17.60 -3.21 -7.28
C SER A 98 17.02 -2.10 -6.39
N ASP A 99 16.08 -1.30 -6.90
CA ASP A 99 15.43 -0.21 -6.15
C ASP A 99 14.33 -0.71 -5.18
N THR A 100 13.94 -1.99 -5.22
CA THR A 100 12.89 -2.56 -4.34
C THR A 100 13.38 -3.00 -2.97
N GLY A 101 14.69 -3.20 -2.80
CA GLY A 101 15.26 -3.84 -1.62
C GLY A 101 14.99 -5.35 -1.51
N LEU A 102 14.43 -5.99 -2.55
CA LEU A 102 14.29 -7.45 -2.65
C LEU A 102 15.30 -8.01 -3.67
N GLY A 103 15.91 -9.14 -3.32
CA GLY A 103 16.81 -9.88 -4.19
C GLY A 103 16.10 -10.77 -5.21
N GLU A 104 16.86 -11.30 -6.18
CA GLU A 104 16.33 -12.16 -7.26
C GLU A 104 15.62 -13.42 -6.77
N ARG A 105 15.97 -13.93 -5.59
CA ARG A 105 15.36 -15.13 -4.99
C ARG A 105 14.35 -14.80 -3.90
N ASP A 106 14.20 -13.53 -3.53
CA ASP A 106 13.30 -13.16 -2.44
C ASP A 106 11.85 -13.42 -2.84
N VAL A 107 11.11 -14.01 -1.92
CA VAL A 107 9.68 -14.29 -2.06
C VAL A 107 8.96 -13.81 -0.81
N LEU A 108 7.91 -13.03 -1.04
CA LEU A 108 6.92 -12.66 -0.04
C LEU A 108 5.58 -13.31 -0.40
N VAL A 109 4.87 -13.80 0.61
CA VAL A 109 3.47 -14.23 0.45
C VAL A 109 2.60 -13.47 1.43
N PHE A 110 1.53 -12.90 0.88
CA PHE A 110 0.50 -12.22 1.63
C PHE A 110 -0.81 -13.00 1.59
N ALA A 111 -1.63 -12.89 2.63
CA ALA A 111 -2.94 -13.50 2.72
C ALA A 111 -4.02 -12.46 3.04
N GLY A 112 -5.25 -12.72 2.59
CA GLY A 112 -6.40 -11.84 2.84
C GLY A 112 -6.15 -10.43 2.31
N ASP A 113 -6.44 -9.43 3.13
CA ASP A 113 -6.21 -8.01 2.83
C ASP A 113 -4.73 -7.61 3.03
N ARG A 114 -3.79 -8.38 2.49
CA ARG A 114 -2.32 -8.12 2.53
C ARG A 114 -1.63 -8.33 3.88
N GLN A 115 -2.01 -9.36 4.63
CA GLN A 115 -1.25 -9.79 5.81
C GLN A 115 -0.01 -10.60 5.40
N LEU A 116 1.18 -10.24 5.89
CA LEU A 116 2.43 -10.93 5.56
C LEU A 116 2.52 -12.27 6.30
N VAL A 117 2.36 -13.36 5.56
CA VAL A 117 2.39 -14.73 6.09
C VAL A 117 3.67 -15.49 5.76
N PHE A 118 4.49 -14.98 4.84
CA PHE A 118 5.81 -15.54 4.56
C PHE A 118 6.76 -14.49 4.00
N ARG A 119 8.02 -14.56 4.45
CA ARG A 119 9.17 -13.90 3.82
C ARG A 119 10.35 -14.87 3.84
N GLY A 120 10.96 -15.08 2.68
CA GLY A 120 12.11 -15.97 2.56
C GLY A 120 12.69 -15.92 1.16
N THR A 121 13.44 -16.97 0.80
CA THR A 121 14.07 -17.08 -0.51
C THR A 121 13.71 -18.40 -1.20
N MET A 122 13.71 -18.38 -2.53
CA MET A 122 13.63 -19.59 -3.33
C MET A 122 14.83 -20.51 -3.07
N PRO A 123 14.61 -21.85 -3.05
CA PRO A 123 15.66 -22.85 -2.94
C PRO A 123 16.79 -22.65 -3.97
N GLU A 124 18.04 -22.90 -3.57
CA GLU A 124 19.21 -22.73 -4.44
C GLU A 124 19.28 -23.74 -5.58
N ASP A 125 18.64 -24.89 -5.42
CA ASP A 125 18.54 -25.94 -6.43
C ASP A 125 17.47 -25.65 -7.49
N GLY A 126 16.76 -24.52 -7.39
CA GLY A 126 15.66 -24.15 -8.27
C GLY A 126 14.37 -24.95 -8.03
N GLY A 127 14.32 -25.73 -6.95
CA GLY A 127 13.13 -26.47 -6.54
C GLY A 127 11.99 -25.55 -6.07
N PRO A 128 10.75 -26.06 -6.00
CA PRO A 128 9.63 -25.29 -5.49
C PRO A 128 9.77 -25.03 -3.99
N LEU A 129 9.31 -23.86 -3.56
CA LEU A 129 9.14 -23.46 -2.17
C LEU A 129 7.75 -23.86 -1.67
N THR A 130 7.65 -24.42 -0.46
CA THR A 130 6.37 -24.67 0.21
C THR A 130 6.18 -23.67 1.34
N VAL A 131 5.09 -22.91 1.29
CA VAL A 131 4.70 -21.92 2.28
C VAL A 131 3.49 -22.44 3.05
N ARG A 132 3.53 -22.38 4.38
CA ARG A 132 2.43 -22.77 5.26
C ARG A 132 1.98 -21.59 6.09
N ALA A 133 0.68 -21.38 6.16
CA ALA A 133 0.07 -20.31 6.94
C ALA A 133 -1.32 -20.73 7.45
N THR A 134 -1.83 -19.99 8.44
CA THR A 134 -3.25 -20.05 8.81
C THR A 134 -3.88 -18.69 8.52
N VAL A 135 -4.99 -18.71 7.79
CA VAL A 135 -5.71 -17.54 7.32
C VAL A 135 -7.09 -17.52 7.94
N ASN A 136 -7.49 -16.38 8.51
CA ASN A 136 -8.87 -16.16 8.92
C ASN A 136 -9.67 -15.58 7.75
N VAL A 137 -10.88 -16.10 7.54
CA VAL A 137 -11.88 -15.57 6.61
C VAL A 137 -13.01 -15.00 7.45
N SER A 138 -13.17 -13.68 7.39
CA SER A 138 -14.20 -12.91 8.09
C SER A 138 -14.59 -11.71 7.25
N ASP A 139 -15.85 -11.30 7.36
CA ASP A 139 -16.32 -10.06 6.78
C ASP A 139 -15.53 -8.88 7.38
N PHE A 140 -15.37 -7.80 6.61
CA PHE A 140 -14.80 -6.55 7.11
C PHE A 140 -15.44 -5.37 6.41
N VAL A 141 -15.26 -4.17 6.95
CA VAL A 141 -15.70 -2.91 6.31
C VAL A 141 -14.51 -2.35 5.53
N PRO A 142 -14.49 -2.43 4.19
CA PRO A 142 -13.43 -1.84 3.38
C PRO A 142 -13.49 -0.31 3.46
N ARG A 143 -12.35 0.32 3.23
CA ARG A 143 -12.25 1.77 3.20
C ARG A 143 -13.08 2.35 2.05
N GLY A 144 -13.85 3.41 2.34
CA GLY A 144 -14.75 4.03 1.37
C GLY A 144 -16.07 3.28 1.18
N PHE A 145 -16.30 2.19 1.92
CA PHE A 145 -17.55 1.43 1.92
C PHE A 145 -18.23 1.43 3.30
N GLU A 146 -17.88 2.38 4.18
CA GLU A 146 -18.37 2.45 5.56
C GLU A 146 -19.91 2.54 5.63
N GLU A 147 -20.53 3.23 4.66
CA GLU A 147 -21.98 3.35 4.56
C GLU A 147 -22.70 2.01 4.25
N HIS A 148 -21.98 1.08 3.60
CA HIS A 148 -22.49 -0.24 3.26
C HIS A 148 -22.30 -1.25 4.41
N GLY A 149 -21.48 -0.91 5.41
CA GLY A 149 -21.10 -1.79 6.51
C GLY A 149 -20.26 -2.99 6.05
N PRO A 150 -20.21 -4.07 6.86
CA PRO A 150 -19.37 -5.22 6.57
C PRO A 150 -19.69 -5.84 5.20
N GLN A 151 -18.64 -6.02 4.40
CA GLN A 151 -18.68 -6.70 3.11
C GLN A 151 -18.31 -8.16 3.27
N ARG A 152 -18.98 -9.00 2.48
CA ARG A 152 -18.83 -10.45 2.54
C ARG A 152 -17.43 -10.89 2.08
N VAL A 153 -16.75 -11.70 2.88
CA VAL A 153 -15.54 -12.43 2.47
C VAL A 153 -15.82 -13.93 2.50
N ASP A 154 -15.72 -14.56 1.34
CA ASP A 154 -16.04 -15.97 1.12
C ASP A 154 -14.89 -16.73 0.46
N CYS A 155 -13.67 -16.23 0.58
CA CYS A 155 -12.51 -16.82 -0.05
C CYS A 155 -11.24 -16.68 0.80
N VAL A 156 -10.30 -17.60 0.56
CA VAL A 156 -8.88 -17.40 0.87
C VAL A 156 -8.25 -16.73 -0.34
N ALA A 157 -7.73 -15.52 -0.13
CA ALA A 157 -6.95 -14.79 -1.12
C ALA A 157 -5.47 -14.81 -0.73
N LEU A 158 -4.59 -15.08 -1.68
CA LEU A 158 -3.13 -15.03 -1.49
C LEU A 158 -2.48 -14.21 -2.59
N ALA A 159 -1.39 -13.51 -2.27
CA ALA A 159 -0.56 -12.82 -3.24
C ALA A 159 0.90 -13.25 -3.11
N VAL A 160 1.51 -13.67 -4.22
CA VAL A 160 2.93 -14.04 -4.29
C VAL A 160 3.70 -12.91 -4.96
N VAL A 161 4.74 -12.42 -4.27
CA VAL A 161 5.63 -11.37 -4.76
C VAL A 161 7.05 -11.93 -4.82
N GLY A 162 7.67 -11.87 -5.98
CA GLY A 162 9.06 -12.28 -6.18
C GLY A 162 9.42 -12.26 -7.67
N ALA A 163 10.71 -12.30 -8.00
CA ALA A 163 11.15 -12.31 -9.39
C ALA A 163 10.69 -13.60 -10.06
N HIS A 164 9.76 -13.52 -11.03
CA HIS A 164 9.22 -14.69 -11.72
C HIS A 164 8.65 -15.77 -10.78
N ALA A 165 8.28 -15.38 -9.56
CA ALA A 165 7.67 -16.26 -8.58
C ALA A 165 6.19 -16.40 -8.91
N ARG A 166 5.72 -17.64 -9.02
CA ARG A 166 4.32 -17.95 -9.29
C ARG A 166 3.80 -19.05 -8.37
N PRO A 167 2.54 -18.97 -7.95
CA PRO A 167 1.89 -20.10 -7.32
C PRO A 167 1.76 -21.26 -8.34
N VAL A 168 1.92 -22.49 -7.85
CA VAL A 168 1.76 -23.72 -8.63
C VAL A 168 0.45 -24.39 -8.24
N ASP A 169 0.35 -24.70 -6.95
CA ASP A 169 -0.82 -25.29 -6.35
C ASP A 169 -1.00 -24.75 -4.93
N VAL A 170 -2.23 -24.81 -4.45
CA VAL A 170 -2.58 -24.43 -3.09
C VAL A 170 -3.48 -25.50 -2.50
N THR A 171 -3.22 -25.87 -1.26
CA THR A 171 -4.10 -26.70 -0.45
C THR A 171 -4.77 -25.85 0.61
N VAL A 172 -6.11 -25.93 0.69
CA VAL A 172 -6.90 -25.24 1.71
C VAL A 172 -7.63 -26.28 2.56
N GLU A 173 -7.50 -26.15 3.87
CA GLU A 173 -8.14 -27.03 4.85
C GLU A 173 -8.78 -26.21 5.97
N PRO A 174 -10.08 -26.43 6.28
CA PRO A 174 -10.69 -25.85 7.47
C PRO A 174 -9.90 -26.20 8.74
N ALA A 175 -9.72 -25.22 9.60
CA ALA A 175 -9.07 -25.31 10.90
C ALA A 175 -9.96 -24.69 12.00
N ASP A 176 -11.25 -24.61 11.73
CA ASP A 176 -12.27 -23.92 12.52
C ASP A 176 -13.17 -24.90 13.30
N GLU A 177 -12.57 -25.98 13.79
CA GLU A 177 -13.27 -26.98 14.59
C GLU A 177 -13.97 -26.35 15.81
N PRO A 178 -15.04 -26.98 16.34
CA PRO A 178 -15.76 -26.48 17.50
C PRO A 178 -14.86 -26.19 18.71
N VAL A 179 -15.30 -25.26 19.57
CA VAL A 179 -14.56 -24.89 20.79
C VAL A 179 -14.32 -26.13 21.66
N GLY A 180 -13.05 -26.40 21.97
CA GLY A 180 -12.63 -27.54 22.79
C GLY A 180 -12.26 -28.80 22.01
N GLU A 181 -12.51 -28.85 20.70
CA GLU A 181 -12.15 -30.00 19.87
C GLU A 181 -10.68 -29.95 19.42
N PRO A 182 -9.99 -31.10 19.31
CA PRO A 182 -8.66 -31.18 18.73
C PRO A 182 -8.64 -30.65 17.31
N GLY A 183 -7.65 -29.81 16.98
CA GLY A 183 -7.47 -29.27 15.64
C GLY A 183 -8.04 -27.87 15.43
N ARG A 184 -8.85 -27.34 16.38
CA ARG A 184 -9.28 -25.93 16.40
C ARG A 184 -8.07 -25.00 16.46
N VAL A 185 -8.06 -24.00 15.59
CA VAL A 185 -7.14 -22.87 15.66
C VAL A 185 -7.88 -21.66 16.23
N PRO A 186 -7.42 -21.02 17.33
CA PRO A 186 -8.00 -19.78 17.83
C PRO A 186 -7.68 -18.60 16.90
N THR A 187 -8.43 -17.50 17.05
CA THR A 187 -8.19 -16.26 16.31
C THR A 187 -7.71 -15.14 17.23
N VAL A 188 -6.72 -14.38 16.77
CA VAL A 188 -6.36 -13.05 17.27
C VAL A 188 -7.13 -12.02 16.46
N TRP A 189 -8.16 -11.46 17.06
CA TRP A 189 -8.91 -10.33 16.52
C TRP A 189 -8.17 -9.03 16.84
N ILE A 190 -8.05 -8.12 15.88
CA ILE A 190 -7.37 -6.84 16.08
C ILE A 190 -8.30 -5.67 15.77
N ALA A 191 -8.37 -4.73 16.69
CA ALA A 191 -8.98 -3.43 16.52
C ALA A 191 -7.92 -2.32 16.58
N GLY A 192 -7.98 -1.39 15.63
CA GLY A 192 -7.12 -0.22 15.66
C GLY A 192 -7.26 0.75 14.49
N ASP A 193 -6.25 1.59 14.35
CA ASP A 193 -6.20 2.69 13.37
C ASP A 193 -5.21 2.42 12.20
N SER A 194 -4.79 3.48 11.50
CA SER A 194 -3.85 3.41 10.37
C SER A 194 -2.47 2.86 10.74
N THR A 195 -2.09 2.86 12.02
CA THR A 195 -0.82 2.27 12.47
C THR A 195 -0.90 0.77 12.72
N VAL A 196 -2.09 0.19 12.58
CA VAL A 196 -2.40 -1.22 12.81
C VAL A 196 -2.94 -1.91 11.55
N THR A 197 -3.66 -1.18 10.71
CA THR A 197 -4.32 -1.65 9.47
C THR A 197 -3.43 -2.45 8.53
N ASP A 198 -4.03 -3.37 7.76
CA ASP A 198 -3.29 -4.13 6.74
C ASP A 198 -2.84 -3.24 5.57
N GLY A 199 -3.76 -2.43 5.04
CA GLY A 199 -3.49 -1.38 4.04
C GLY A 199 -3.33 -1.93 2.62
N GLU A 200 -3.90 -1.27 1.62
CA GLU A 200 -3.73 -1.69 0.22
C GLU A 200 -2.33 -1.37 -0.31
N ALA A 201 -1.85 -2.20 -1.24
CA ALA A 201 -0.63 -1.94 -2.00
C ALA A 201 -0.90 -1.79 -3.49
N GLN A 202 -0.09 -0.96 -4.15
CA GLN A 202 -0.14 -0.81 -5.60
C GLN A 202 0.95 -1.65 -6.26
N TYR A 203 0.72 -2.08 -7.50
CA TYR A 203 1.75 -2.74 -8.29
C TYR A 203 2.13 -2.00 -9.58
N PRO A 204 3.43 -2.00 -9.98
CA PRO A 204 4.57 -2.75 -9.42
C PRO A 204 4.88 -2.43 -7.95
N TYR A 205 5.06 -3.47 -7.13
CA TYR A 205 5.11 -3.39 -5.67
C TYR A 205 6.53 -3.27 -5.16
N ALA A 206 6.76 -2.33 -4.24
CA ALA A 206 7.94 -2.27 -3.40
C ALA A 206 7.54 -2.15 -1.92
N PRO A 207 8.25 -2.82 -0.98
CA PRO A 207 7.93 -2.77 0.46
C PRO A 207 8.02 -1.39 1.12
N SER A 208 8.61 -0.40 0.44
CA SER A 208 8.73 1.00 0.88
C SER A 208 7.52 1.88 0.57
N ASP A 209 6.60 1.38 -0.26
CA ASP A 209 5.57 2.19 -0.91
C ASP A 209 4.23 2.16 -0.20
N PRO A 210 3.68 1.00 0.20
CA PRO A 210 2.35 0.96 0.79
C PRO A 210 2.37 1.54 2.20
N TYR A 211 1.26 2.15 2.59
CA TYR A 211 0.96 2.37 3.99
C TYR A 211 0.64 1.03 4.65
N CYS A 212 1.28 0.75 5.78
CA CYS A 212 1.15 -0.52 6.47
C CYS A 212 1.21 -0.34 7.98
N GLY A 213 0.31 -0.99 8.69
CA GLY A 213 0.30 -1.08 10.14
C GLY A 213 0.87 -2.40 10.65
N TRP A 214 1.25 -2.43 11.93
CA TRP A 214 1.90 -3.61 12.50
C TRP A 214 1.01 -4.86 12.53
N GLY A 215 -0.32 -4.71 12.53
CA GLY A 215 -1.27 -5.82 12.50
C GLY A 215 -1.13 -6.67 11.23
N ALA A 216 -0.82 -6.04 10.09
CA ALA A 216 -0.55 -6.70 8.82
C ALA A 216 0.62 -7.69 8.90
N ALA A 217 1.62 -7.36 9.71
CA ALA A 217 2.85 -8.13 9.83
C ALA A 217 2.85 -9.08 11.04
N LEU A 218 1.86 -9.03 11.92
CA LEU A 218 1.78 -9.90 13.08
C LEU A 218 1.84 -11.40 12.73
N PRO A 219 1.18 -11.90 11.66
CA PRO A 219 1.25 -13.33 11.30
C PRO A 219 2.67 -13.82 11.05
N SER A 220 3.58 -12.93 10.65
CA SER A 220 4.99 -13.29 10.43
C SER A 220 5.70 -13.75 11.70
N TRP A 221 5.19 -13.37 12.87
CA TRP A 221 5.76 -13.64 14.19
C TRP A 221 5.02 -14.77 14.93
N LEU A 222 4.18 -15.53 14.23
CA LEU A 222 3.36 -16.60 14.79
C LEU A 222 3.66 -17.93 14.09
N ASP A 223 3.46 -19.04 14.78
CA ASP A 223 3.77 -20.40 14.29
C ASP A 223 2.69 -21.00 13.37
N GLY A 224 1.62 -20.26 13.08
CA GLY A 224 0.44 -20.73 12.34
C GLY A 224 -0.54 -21.56 13.16
N GLY A 225 -0.29 -21.79 14.45
CA GLY A 225 -1.22 -22.42 15.39
C GLY A 225 -2.35 -21.51 15.87
N VAL A 226 -2.29 -20.23 15.52
CA VAL A 226 -3.28 -19.17 15.76
C VAL A 226 -3.47 -18.37 14.46
N ALA A 227 -4.70 -17.97 14.15
CA ALA A 227 -5.02 -17.12 13.01
C ALA A 227 -5.05 -15.63 13.44
N VAL A 228 -4.89 -14.71 12.50
CA VAL A 228 -5.03 -13.27 12.73
C VAL A 228 -6.17 -12.73 11.87
N SER A 229 -7.02 -11.90 12.46
CA SER A 229 -8.08 -11.18 11.76
C SER A 229 -8.02 -9.70 12.13
N ASN A 230 -7.54 -8.88 11.20
CA ASN A 230 -7.25 -7.49 11.43
C ASN A 230 -8.34 -6.56 10.88
N HIS A 231 -9.12 -5.98 11.78
CA HIS A 231 -10.19 -5.05 11.44
C HIS A 231 -9.80 -3.59 11.64
N ALA A 232 -8.55 -3.32 12.00
CA ALA A 232 -8.05 -1.97 12.05
C ALA A 232 -8.16 -1.30 10.68
N ARG A 233 -8.54 -0.03 10.64
CA ARG A 233 -8.62 0.76 9.40
C ARG A 233 -8.19 2.19 9.63
N SER A 234 -7.73 2.82 8.55
CA SER A 234 -7.19 4.18 8.59
C SER A 234 -8.22 5.21 9.05
N GLY A 235 -7.80 6.10 9.95
CA GLY A 235 -8.66 7.19 10.45
C GLY A 235 -9.58 6.81 11.60
N LEU A 236 -9.68 5.52 11.96
CA LEU A 236 -10.55 5.10 13.05
C LEU A 236 -10.08 5.59 14.41
N THR A 237 -11.08 5.83 15.28
CA THR A 237 -10.96 6.09 16.71
C THR A 237 -11.62 4.94 17.47
N THR A 238 -11.45 4.90 18.79
CA THR A 238 -12.22 3.98 19.66
C THR A 238 -13.73 4.12 19.46
N LEU A 239 -14.24 5.32 19.15
CA LEU A 239 -15.67 5.55 18.94
C LEU A 239 -16.11 5.12 17.53
N THR A 240 -15.38 5.54 16.49
CA THR A 240 -15.78 5.29 15.09
C THR A 240 -15.63 3.83 14.69
N PHE A 241 -14.68 3.09 15.28
CA PHE A 241 -14.58 1.64 15.09
C PHE A 241 -15.90 0.91 15.44
N ARG A 242 -16.67 1.45 16.39
CA ARG A 242 -18.03 0.96 16.70
C ARG A 242 -19.09 1.60 15.81
N SER A 243 -19.14 2.92 15.71
CA SER A 243 -20.25 3.60 15.03
C SER A 243 -20.27 3.36 13.51
N GLU A 244 -19.10 3.12 12.91
CA GLU A 244 -18.90 2.78 11.49
C GLU A 244 -18.83 1.26 11.27
N ARG A 245 -19.27 0.48 12.27
CA ARG A 245 -19.55 -0.96 12.15
C ARG A 245 -18.32 -1.88 11.93
N HIS A 246 -17.09 -1.40 12.10
CA HIS A 246 -15.89 -2.23 12.01
C HIS A 246 -15.79 -3.29 13.12
N PHE A 247 -16.40 -3.05 14.29
CA PHE A 247 -16.46 -4.04 15.37
C PHE A 247 -17.49 -5.16 15.12
N GLU A 248 -18.41 -4.99 14.17
CA GLU A 248 -19.49 -5.95 13.99
C GLU A 248 -19.05 -7.34 13.55
N PRO A 249 -18.09 -7.49 12.60
CA PRO A 249 -17.61 -8.81 12.20
C PRO A 249 -16.94 -9.54 13.35
N ILE A 250 -16.06 -8.85 14.11
CA ILE A 250 -15.43 -9.40 15.32
C ILE A 250 -16.49 -9.97 16.26
N ARG A 251 -17.47 -9.16 16.64
CA ARG A 251 -18.58 -9.55 17.51
C ARG A 251 -19.36 -10.76 17.00
N THR A 252 -19.46 -10.90 15.69
CA THR A 252 -20.26 -11.94 15.03
C THR A 252 -19.53 -13.27 15.01
N ASP A 253 -18.21 -13.24 14.76
CA ASP A 253 -17.44 -14.42 14.43
C ASP A 253 -16.50 -14.90 15.55
N TRP A 254 -16.20 -14.05 16.53
CA TRP A 254 -15.35 -14.44 17.67
C TRP A 254 -15.97 -15.57 18.50
N ARG A 255 -15.10 -16.40 19.10
CA ARG A 255 -15.52 -17.56 19.89
C ARG A 255 -14.77 -17.60 21.21
N PRO A 256 -15.34 -18.25 22.24
CA PRO A 256 -14.62 -18.48 23.48
C PRO A 256 -13.25 -19.13 23.24
N GLY A 257 -12.21 -18.59 23.88
CA GLY A 257 -10.82 -19.01 23.68
C GLY A 257 -10.09 -18.29 22.53
N ASP A 258 -10.71 -17.30 21.91
CA ASP A 258 -10.03 -16.32 21.03
C ASP A 258 -9.38 -15.20 21.85
N TYR A 259 -8.65 -14.33 21.15
CA TYR A 259 -7.94 -13.18 21.70
C TYR A 259 -8.39 -11.89 21.02
N PHE A 260 -8.35 -10.77 21.74
CA PHE A 260 -8.69 -9.46 21.16
C PHE A 260 -7.65 -8.40 21.51
N LEU A 261 -6.83 -8.03 20.52
CA LEU A 261 -5.84 -6.96 20.65
C LEU A 261 -6.46 -5.62 20.27
N ILE A 262 -6.30 -4.62 21.13
CA ILE A 262 -6.92 -3.31 20.98
C ILE A 262 -5.84 -2.22 21.05
N GLN A 263 -5.67 -1.46 19.97
CA GLN A 263 -4.79 -0.29 19.93
C GLN A 263 -5.47 0.91 19.26
N PHE A 264 -5.63 2.00 19.99
CA PHE A 264 -6.10 3.28 19.47
C PHE A 264 -5.33 4.43 20.14
N GLY A 265 -5.58 5.66 19.70
CA GLY A 265 -4.99 6.86 20.29
C GLY A 265 -4.65 7.95 19.27
N HIS A 266 -4.07 7.60 18.12
CA HIS A 266 -3.57 8.60 17.17
C HIS A 266 -4.65 9.52 16.61
N ASN A 267 -5.88 9.01 16.44
CA ASN A 267 -7.02 9.79 15.97
C ASN A 267 -7.89 10.28 17.13
N ASP A 268 -8.00 9.48 18.20
CA ASP A 268 -8.73 9.83 19.42
C ASP A 268 -8.20 11.14 20.02
N GLN A 269 -6.87 11.34 20.04
CA GLN A 269 -6.25 12.55 20.57
C GLN A 269 -6.65 13.86 19.88
N LYS A 270 -7.28 13.77 18.70
CA LYS A 270 -7.71 14.93 17.91
C LYS A 270 -9.13 15.37 18.28
N LEU A 271 -9.85 14.57 19.07
CA LEU A 271 -11.25 14.78 19.41
C LEU A 271 -11.41 15.10 20.91
N PRO A 272 -11.95 16.28 21.28
CA PRO A 272 -12.14 16.65 22.67
C PRO A 272 -12.97 15.66 23.49
N GLU A 273 -13.95 15.01 22.87
CA GLU A 273 -14.81 14.00 23.49
C GLU A 273 -14.11 12.66 23.76
N LEU A 274 -12.93 12.44 23.17
CA LEU A 274 -12.07 11.26 23.39
C LEU A 274 -10.77 11.64 24.11
N ASP A 275 -10.89 12.52 25.11
CA ASP A 275 -9.82 12.78 26.06
C ASP A 275 -9.35 11.47 26.74
N ALA A 276 -8.04 11.39 27.01
CA ALA A 276 -7.38 10.14 27.39
C ALA A 276 -8.02 9.43 28.60
N ARG A 277 -8.41 10.16 29.64
CA ARG A 277 -8.97 9.58 30.88
C ARG A 277 -10.51 9.64 30.95
N GLY A 278 -11.16 10.20 29.92
CA GLY A 278 -12.60 10.29 29.78
C GLY A 278 -13.13 9.37 28.69
N GLY A 279 -13.52 9.93 27.56
CA GLY A 279 -14.23 9.19 26.50
C GLY A 279 -13.43 8.04 25.89
N TYR A 280 -12.13 8.25 25.65
CA TYR A 280 -11.23 7.22 25.12
C TYR A 280 -11.18 5.99 26.02
N ARG A 281 -10.87 6.22 27.32
CA ARG A 281 -10.81 5.15 28.32
C ARG A 281 -12.14 4.40 28.45
N ARG A 282 -13.26 5.12 28.43
CA ARG A 282 -14.60 4.50 28.52
C ARG A 282 -14.89 3.55 27.36
N GLU A 283 -14.51 3.90 26.13
CA GLU A 283 -14.71 3.00 24.99
C GLU A 283 -13.80 1.76 25.07
N LEU A 284 -12.55 1.91 25.51
CA LEU A 284 -11.67 0.77 25.77
C LEU A 284 -12.23 -0.17 26.86
N GLU A 285 -12.72 0.39 27.97
CA GLU A 285 -13.40 -0.37 29.04
C GLU A 285 -14.56 -1.20 28.48
N ARG A 286 -15.33 -0.61 27.57
CA ARG A 286 -16.46 -1.28 26.93
C ARG A 286 -16.02 -2.44 26.03
N TYR A 287 -15.00 -2.24 25.21
CA TYR A 287 -14.44 -3.33 24.37
C TYR A 287 -13.92 -4.50 25.20
N VAL A 288 -13.21 -4.20 26.29
CA VAL A 288 -12.71 -5.22 27.23
C VAL A 288 -13.86 -6.00 27.88
N ALA A 289 -14.90 -5.31 28.32
CA ALA A 289 -16.06 -5.93 28.95
C ALA A 289 -16.82 -6.85 27.97
N GLU A 290 -17.02 -6.40 26.73
CA GLU A 290 -17.69 -7.17 25.68
C GLU A 290 -16.88 -8.43 25.30
N ALA A 291 -15.56 -8.32 25.18
CA ALA A 291 -14.69 -9.47 24.90
C ALA A 291 -14.76 -10.53 26.00
N ARG A 292 -14.61 -10.12 27.25
CA ARG A 292 -14.74 -11.02 28.41
C ARG A 292 -16.12 -11.68 28.48
N GLY A 293 -17.18 -10.93 28.18
CA GLY A 293 -18.55 -11.45 28.12
C GLY A 293 -18.72 -12.55 27.07
N ALA A 294 -17.91 -12.55 26.01
CA ALA A 294 -17.88 -13.56 24.96
C ALA A 294 -16.87 -14.70 25.22
N GLY A 295 -16.14 -14.68 26.34
CA GLY A 295 -15.06 -15.64 26.61
C GLY A 295 -13.81 -15.42 25.76
N VAL A 296 -13.64 -14.22 25.21
CA VAL A 296 -12.49 -13.78 24.42
C VAL A 296 -11.53 -13.02 25.33
N ALA A 297 -10.25 -13.37 25.31
CA ALA A 297 -9.25 -12.78 26.18
C ALA A 297 -8.76 -11.43 25.64
N PRO A 298 -9.08 -10.28 26.27
CA PRO A 298 -8.68 -8.97 25.77
C PRO A 298 -7.21 -8.70 26.07
N ILE A 299 -6.53 -7.97 25.21
CA ILE A 299 -5.14 -7.53 25.36
C ILE A 299 -5.08 -6.08 24.88
N LEU A 300 -4.59 -5.19 25.74
CA LEU A 300 -4.42 -3.79 25.39
C LEU A 300 -3.03 -3.57 24.80
N VAL A 301 -2.93 -2.73 23.77
CA VAL A 301 -1.66 -2.30 23.20
C VAL A 301 -1.65 -0.78 23.20
N THR A 302 -0.62 -0.18 23.78
CA THR A 302 -0.46 1.28 23.75
C THR A 302 -0.16 1.74 22.32
N SER A 303 -0.77 2.82 21.85
CA SER A 303 -0.44 3.38 20.52
C SER A 303 1.05 3.67 20.38
N LEU A 304 1.65 3.29 19.25
CA LEU A 304 3.07 3.54 18.98
C LEU A 304 3.42 5.04 19.02
N ALA A 305 4.68 5.32 19.31
CA ALA A 305 5.24 6.66 19.32
C ALA A 305 5.57 7.12 17.89
N ARG A 306 5.38 8.41 17.63
CA ARG A 306 5.70 9.04 16.33
C ARG A 306 7.18 9.41 16.24
N ASN A 307 7.67 9.63 15.02
CA ASN A 307 8.95 10.28 14.78
C ASN A 307 8.82 11.81 14.86
N THR A 308 8.53 12.34 16.04
CA THR A 308 8.27 13.77 16.27
C THR A 308 9.28 14.39 17.22
N TRP A 309 9.77 15.57 16.85
CA TRP A 309 10.88 16.26 17.54
C TRP A 309 10.57 17.75 17.67
N ASN A 310 10.91 18.33 18.81
CA ASN A 310 10.82 19.76 19.05
C ASN A 310 11.95 20.51 18.31
N PRO A 311 11.81 21.84 18.09
CA PRO A 311 12.86 22.64 17.46
C PRO A 311 14.21 22.65 18.19
N ASP A 312 14.21 22.34 19.48
CA ASP A 312 15.43 22.23 20.30
C ASP A 312 16.12 20.85 20.21
N GLY A 313 15.58 19.93 19.40
CA GLY A 313 16.08 18.57 19.20
C GLY A 313 15.64 17.57 20.26
N SER A 314 14.80 17.96 21.23
CA SER A 314 14.19 17.02 22.18
C SER A 314 13.05 16.23 21.53
N TYR A 315 12.86 14.98 21.97
CA TYR A 315 11.74 14.16 21.50
C TYR A 315 10.40 14.79 21.91
N GLN A 316 9.44 14.84 20.98
CA GLN A 316 8.11 15.36 21.23
C GLN A 316 7.12 14.19 21.35
N ASP A 317 6.83 13.79 22.58
CA ASP A 317 5.83 12.77 22.86
C ASP A 317 4.41 13.38 22.77
N LEU A 318 3.68 13.01 21.73
CA LEU A 318 2.32 13.48 21.46
C LEU A 318 1.23 12.56 22.01
N LEU A 319 1.59 11.37 22.48
CA LEU A 319 0.64 10.31 22.86
C LEU A 319 0.76 9.87 24.31
N HIS A 320 1.68 10.48 25.08
CA HIS A 320 1.92 10.22 26.50
C HIS A 320 0.64 9.92 27.30
N ASP A 321 -0.31 10.87 27.31
CA ASP A 321 -1.53 10.76 28.11
C ASP A 321 -2.42 9.57 27.71
N TRP A 322 -2.48 9.24 26.40
CA TRP A 322 -3.25 8.09 25.91
C TRP A 322 -2.55 6.76 26.22
N ALA A 323 -1.21 6.71 26.12
CA ALA A 323 -0.43 5.55 26.52
C ALA A 323 -0.55 5.27 28.02
N GLU A 324 -0.43 6.31 28.86
CA GLU A 324 -0.63 6.20 30.31
C GLU A 324 -2.05 5.72 30.65
N ALA A 325 -3.08 6.26 29.99
CA ALA A 325 -4.46 5.84 30.22
C ALA A 325 -4.68 4.35 29.93
N VAL A 326 -4.05 3.79 28.89
CA VAL A 326 -4.09 2.35 28.58
C VAL A 326 -3.40 1.53 29.67
N ILE A 327 -2.23 1.99 30.15
CA ILE A 327 -1.47 1.31 31.20
C ILE A 327 -2.23 1.32 32.54
N GLU A 328 -2.82 2.46 32.91
CA GLU A 328 -3.70 2.58 34.07
C GLU A 328 -4.90 1.63 33.94
N LEU A 329 -5.56 1.64 32.78
CA LEU A 329 -6.72 0.80 32.52
C LEU A 329 -6.41 -0.69 32.63
N GLY A 330 -5.29 -1.14 32.05
CA GLY A 330 -4.86 -2.53 32.13
C GLY A 330 -4.63 -3.00 33.57
N ARG A 331 -4.07 -2.13 34.43
CA ARG A 331 -3.93 -2.41 35.87
C ARG A 331 -5.30 -2.52 36.54
N ASP A 332 -6.17 -1.54 36.31
CA ASP A 332 -7.49 -1.46 36.96
C ASP A 332 -8.39 -2.64 36.58
N LEU A 333 -8.35 -3.06 35.31
CA LEU A 333 -9.16 -4.17 34.80
C LEU A 333 -8.46 -5.53 34.88
N ARG A 334 -7.21 -5.60 35.35
CA ARG A 334 -6.36 -6.80 35.26
C ARG A 334 -6.33 -7.39 33.85
N VAL A 335 -5.97 -6.57 32.87
CA VAL A 335 -5.79 -6.92 31.45
C VAL A 335 -4.32 -6.67 31.09
N PRO A 336 -3.65 -7.60 30.37
CA PRO A 336 -2.28 -7.37 29.93
C PRO A 336 -2.19 -6.17 28.99
N VAL A 337 -1.12 -5.40 29.17
CA VAL A 337 -0.77 -4.26 28.32
C VAL A 337 0.55 -4.54 27.64
N LEU A 338 0.58 -4.47 26.32
CA LEU A 338 1.80 -4.53 25.52
C LEU A 338 2.24 -3.07 25.26
N ASP A 339 3.36 -2.66 25.87
CA ASP A 339 3.81 -1.25 25.86
C ASP A 339 4.61 -0.94 24.59
N LEU A 340 3.93 -1.01 23.44
CA LEU A 340 4.50 -0.65 22.14
C LEU A 340 4.93 0.83 22.09
N HIS A 341 4.29 1.71 22.86
CA HIS A 341 4.61 3.13 22.91
C HIS A 341 6.03 3.35 23.44
N ALA A 342 6.35 2.78 24.62
CA ALA A 342 7.68 2.89 25.19
C ALA A 342 8.75 2.27 24.28
N LEU A 343 8.47 1.11 23.67
CA LEU A 343 9.42 0.42 22.78
C LEU A 343 9.72 1.21 21.50
N SER A 344 8.67 1.70 20.83
CA SER A 344 8.82 2.52 19.62
C SER A 344 9.44 3.89 19.92
N MET A 345 9.08 4.54 21.03
CA MET A 345 9.72 5.78 21.47
C MET A 345 11.22 5.58 21.73
N ALA A 346 11.60 4.50 22.41
CA ALA A 346 12.99 4.18 22.68
C ALA A 346 13.77 3.94 21.38
N LEU A 347 13.16 3.25 20.41
CA LEU A 347 13.74 3.04 19.08
C LEU A 347 13.97 4.36 18.34
N VAL A 348 12.94 5.19 18.22
CA VAL A 348 13.00 6.48 17.53
C VAL A 348 14.02 7.41 18.20
N THR A 349 13.99 7.50 19.53
CA THR A 349 14.92 8.34 20.30
C THR A 349 16.37 7.92 20.09
N ARG A 350 16.63 6.60 20.05
CA ARG A 350 17.98 6.05 19.80
C ARG A 350 18.47 6.33 18.39
N LEU A 351 17.59 6.27 17.39
CA LEU A 351 17.94 6.48 15.98
C LEU A 351 18.05 7.97 15.62
N GLY A 352 17.33 8.85 16.33
CA GLY A 352 17.15 10.25 15.92
C GLY A 352 16.18 10.39 14.74
N ASP A 353 15.82 11.63 14.39
CA ASP A 353 14.86 11.93 13.30
C ASP A 353 15.26 11.25 11.98
N GLU A 354 16.47 11.55 11.48
CA GLU A 354 16.95 11.02 10.20
C GLU A 354 17.16 9.50 10.20
N GLY A 355 17.59 8.93 11.33
CA GLY A 355 17.81 7.49 11.43
C GLY A 355 16.52 6.69 11.49
N ALA A 356 15.44 7.28 12.01
CA ALA A 356 14.12 6.66 12.10
C ALA A 356 13.27 6.87 10.85
N ARG A 357 13.50 7.96 10.10
CA ARG A 357 12.80 8.33 8.86
C ARG A 357 12.60 7.17 7.87
N PRO A 358 13.57 6.25 7.65
CA PRO A 358 13.40 5.15 6.71
C PRO A 358 12.41 4.06 7.10
N MET A 359 11.77 4.12 8.28
CA MET A 359 10.69 3.21 8.66
C MET A 359 9.30 3.70 8.23
N TYR A 360 9.20 4.97 7.82
CA TYR A 360 7.95 5.66 7.54
C TYR A 360 7.74 5.88 6.05
N HIS A 361 6.48 6.03 5.64
CA HIS A 361 6.17 6.46 4.28
C HIS A 361 6.84 7.81 3.99
N ALA A 362 7.22 8.05 2.73
CA ALA A 362 7.87 9.29 2.30
C ALA A 362 7.10 10.53 2.77
N GLY A 363 7.81 11.44 3.47
CA GLY A 363 7.24 12.68 4.02
C GLY A 363 6.36 12.51 5.27
N ASP A 364 6.17 11.27 5.74
CA ASP A 364 5.39 10.94 6.92
C ASP A 364 6.30 10.67 8.14
N ARG A 365 5.74 10.82 9.34
CA ARG A 365 6.39 10.59 10.65
C ARG A 365 5.56 9.71 11.59
N THR A 366 4.41 9.24 11.12
CA THR A 366 3.45 8.42 11.87
C THR A 366 3.25 7.10 11.16
N HIS A 367 2.96 7.15 9.85
CA HIS A 367 2.57 5.95 9.13
C HIS A 367 3.77 5.22 8.54
N MET A 368 3.84 3.93 8.81
CA MET A 368 4.92 3.07 8.35
C MET A 368 4.60 2.49 6.98
N HIS A 369 5.65 2.01 6.33
CA HIS A 369 5.53 1.03 5.25
C HIS A 369 5.85 -0.37 5.80
N ASP A 370 5.87 -1.39 4.95
CA ASP A 370 5.92 -2.80 5.38
C ASP A 370 7.09 -3.15 6.28
N VAL A 371 8.28 -2.62 6.01
CA VAL A 371 9.47 -2.88 6.82
C VAL A 371 9.34 -2.25 8.22
N GLY A 372 8.81 -1.03 8.30
CA GLY A 372 8.52 -0.37 9.57
C GLY A 372 7.44 -1.11 10.36
N ALA A 373 6.35 -1.48 9.69
CA ALA A 373 5.27 -2.26 10.27
C ALA A 373 5.75 -3.62 10.82
N TYR A 374 6.59 -4.32 10.07
CA TYR A 374 7.19 -5.60 10.49
C TYR A 374 8.03 -5.45 11.76
N ARG A 375 8.79 -4.35 11.89
CA ARG A 375 9.57 -4.05 13.11
C ARG A 375 8.67 -3.80 14.32
N MET A 376 7.60 -3.03 14.14
CA MET A 376 6.64 -2.76 15.22
C MET A 376 5.87 -4.03 15.62
N ALA A 377 5.53 -4.88 14.66
CA ALA A 377 4.94 -6.20 14.91
C ALA A 377 5.88 -7.09 15.74
N GLY A 378 7.19 -7.02 15.49
CA GLY A 378 8.21 -7.70 16.30
C GLY A 378 8.25 -7.22 17.76
N PHE A 379 8.04 -5.92 18.01
CA PHE A 379 7.90 -5.42 19.39
C PHE A 379 6.61 -5.91 20.05
N VAL A 380 5.48 -5.91 19.33
CA VAL A 380 4.22 -6.46 19.85
C VAL A 380 4.37 -7.95 20.17
N ALA A 381 4.93 -8.74 19.26
CA ALA A 381 5.20 -10.16 19.46
C ALA A 381 6.15 -10.41 20.64
N GLY A 382 7.23 -9.63 20.75
CA GLY A 382 8.16 -9.69 21.89
C GLY A 382 7.45 -9.41 23.22
N GLU A 383 6.57 -8.41 23.26
CA GLU A 383 5.75 -8.11 24.44
C GLU A 383 4.71 -9.21 24.70
N MET A 384 4.09 -9.80 23.68
CA MET A 384 3.21 -10.96 23.85
C MET A 384 3.95 -12.08 24.57
N ARG A 385 5.15 -12.43 24.11
CA ARG A 385 5.99 -13.44 24.74
C ARG A 385 6.36 -13.06 26.18
N ARG A 386 6.74 -11.81 26.44
CA ARG A 386 7.19 -11.35 27.76
C ARG A 386 6.06 -11.19 28.78
N VAL A 387 4.96 -10.54 28.40
CA VAL A 387 3.87 -10.15 29.30
C VAL A 387 2.88 -11.29 29.49
N LEU A 388 2.54 -12.01 28.42
CA LEU A 388 1.47 -13.01 28.47
C LEU A 388 1.97 -14.36 29.03
N ALA A 389 3.22 -14.75 28.78
CA ALA A 389 3.79 -15.98 29.33
C ALA A 389 3.91 -15.95 30.87
N ASP A 390 4.21 -14.77 31.42
CA ASP A 390 4.39 -14.55 32.86
C ASP A 390 3.12 -14.02 33.55
N TRP A 391 1.97 -14.00 32.84
CA TRP A 391 0.73 -13.49 33.41
C TRP A 391 0.31 -14.29 34.66
N PRO A 392 -0.09 -13.64 35.77
CA PRO A 392 -0.35 -14.32 37.04
C PRO A 392 -1.39 -15.44 36.91
N GLU A 393 -1.11 -16.62 37.47
CA GLU A 393 -2.01 -17.79 37.33
C GLU A 393 -3.40 -17.58 37.93
N ASP A 394 -3.52 -16.71 38.95
CA ASP A 394 -4.78 -16.35 39.59
C ASP A 394 -5.54 -15.23 38.86
N ALA A 395 -4.95 -14.64 37.83
CA ALA A 395 -5.58 -13.57 37.06
C ALA A 395 -6.59 -14.13 36.03
N PRO A 396 -7.59 -13.32 35.64
CA PRO A 396 -8.50 -13.70 34.55
C PRO A 396 -7.72 -14.07 33.28
N ASP A 397 -8.24 -15.07 32.56
CA ASP A 397 -7.78 -15.48 31.23
C ASP A 397 -6.31 -15.95 31.14
N ALA A 398 -5.65 -16.20 32.28
CA ALA A 398 -4.22 -16.52 32.35
C ALA A 398 -3.80 -17.72 31.48
N ALA A 399 -4.62 -18.77 31.43
CA ALA A 399 -4.35 -19.93 30.58
C ALA A 399 -4.39 -19.57 29.09
N ALA A 400 -5.32 -18.70 28.68
CA ALA A 400 -5.43 -18.23 27.30
C ALA A 400 -4.20 -17.38 26.93
N TYR A 401 -3.83 -16.40 27.76
CA TYR A 401 -2.66 -15.57 27.52
C TYR A 401 -1.36 -16.37 27.36
N ARG A 402 -1.14 -17.36 28.24
CA ARG A 402 0.02 -18.26 28.15
C ARG A 402 0.00 -19.12 26.90
N ALA A 403 -1.18 -19.59 26.46
CA ALA A 403 -1.32 -20.32 25.21
C ALA A 403 -0.99 -19.43 24.00
N LEU A 404 -1.46 -18.18 23.96
CA LEU A 404 -1.09 -17.24 22.90
C LEU A 404 0.42 -16.96 22.87
N ALA A 405 1.05 -16.77 24.04
CA ALA A 405 2.49 -16.54 24.13
C ALA A 405 3.31 -17.68 23.53
N ALA A 406 2.83 -18.93 23.65
CA ALA A 406 3.50 -20.11 23.14
C ALA A 406 3.54 -20.17 21.60
N HIS A 407 2.65 -19.46 20.91
CA HIS A 407 2.62 -19.37 19.45
C HIS A 407 3.59 -18.34 18.87
N VAL A 408 4.22 -17.50 19.70
CA VAL A 408 5.11 -16.43 19.24
C VAL A 408 6.48 -16.99 18.81
N THR A 409 6.86 -16.74 17.56
CA THR A 409 8.14 -17.13 16.96
C THR A 409 9.12 -15.95 16.88
N ASP A 410 10.32 -16.19 16.35
CA ASP A 410 11.32 -15.13 16.13
C ASP A 410 11.16 -14.41 14.78
N GLY A 411 10.02 -14.61 14.12
CA GLY A 411 9.72 -13.99 12.83
C GLY A 411 10.51 -14.59 11.67
N PHE A 412 10.54 -13.87 10.55
CA PHE A 412 11.33 -14.18 9.36
C PHE A 412 12.71 -13.50 9.35
N GLY A 413 13.29 -13.32 10.54
CA GLY A 413 14.56 -12.62 10.73
C GLY A 413 14.46 -11.11 10.51
N ASP A 414 15.61 -10.44 10.37
CA ASP A 414 15.64 -9.00 10.12
C ASP A 414 15.16 -8.69 8.69
N TRP A 415 14.38 -7.61 8.58
CA TRP A 415 14.05 -6.98 7.31
C TRP A 415 14.77 -5.64 7.28
N PRO A 416 15.89 -5.55 6.54
CA PRO A 416 16.68 -4.34 6.50
C PRO A 416 15.83 -3.21 5.92
N LEU A 417 16.03 -2.01 6.45
CA LEU A 417 15.43 -0.82 5.87
C LEU A 417 15.94 -0.69 4.44
N PRO A 418 15.06 -0.34 3.49
CA PRO A 418 15.48 -0.15 2.11
C PRO A 418 16.59 0.92 2.10
N PRO A 419 17.68 0.72 1.34
CA PRO A 419 18.81 1.65 1.29
C PRO A 419 18.41 3.04 0.77
N ARG A 420 17.21 3.15 0.21
CA ARG A 420 16.57 4.35 -0.31
C ARG A 420 15.13 4.39 0.18
N ALA A 421 14.91 4.64 1.47
CA ALA A 421 13.60 5.13 1.86
C ALA A 421 13.44 6.52 1.25
N TYR A 422 12.85 6.58 0.06
CA TYR A 422 12.40 7.80 -0.63
C TYR A 422 13.11 9.05 -0.12
N ASP A 423 14.38 9.21 -0.48
CA ASP A 423 14.94 10.53 -0.43
C ASP A 423 14.09 11.34 -1.41
N VAL A 424 13.36 12.29 -0.83
CA VAL A 424 12.69 13.43 -1.47
C VAL A 424 13.62 14.21 -2.41
N ASP A 425 14.89 13.81 -2.54
CA ASP A 425 15.92 14.30 -3.42
C ASP A 425 15.93 13.67 -4.85
N ARG A 426 14.92 12.89 -5.27
CA ARG A 426 14.68 12.62 -6.71
C ARG A 426 13.67 13.64 -7.29
N PRO A 427 14.10 14.59 -8.15
CA PRO A 427 13.22 15.55 -8.84
C PRO A 427 12.08 14.88 -9.62
N GLN A 428 12.28 13.62 -10.03
CA GLN A 428 11.31 12.83 -10.80
C GLN A 428 10.00 12.60 -10.05
N LEU A 429 10.03 12.41 -8.72
CA LEU A 429 8.82 12.08 -7.95
C LEU A 429 7.92 13.30 -7.74
N VAL A 430 8.51 14.50 -7.54
CA VAL A 430 7.75 15.75 -7.45
C VAL A 430 7.04 16.05 -8.77
N VAL A 431 7.68 15.74 -9.90
CA VAL A 431 7.11 15.83 -11.24
C VAL A 431 5.96 14.81 -11.41
N ASP A 432 6.16 13.55 -11.04
CA ASP A 432 5.17 12.48 -11.25
C ASP A 432 3.98 12.52 -10.28
N GLN A 433 4.15 13.03 -9.06
CA GLN A 433 3.10 12.99 -8.03
C GLN A 433 2.24 14.27 -8.01
N TYR A 434 2.77 15.42 -8.42
CA TYR A 434 2.04 16.70 -8.42
C TYR A 434 1.56 17.17 -9.80
N LEU A 435 2.20 16.78 -10.92
CA LEU A 435 1.74 17.17 -12.26
C LEU A 435 0.75 16.16 -12.88
N ASN A 436 0.77 14.91 -12.43
CA ASN A 436 -0.10 13.85 -12.94
C ASN A 436 -1.59 14.00 -12.54
N PRO A 437 -1.95 14.53 -11.34
CA PRO A 437 -3.34 14.87 -11.01
C PRO A 437 -3.93 15.99 -11.88
N LEU A 438 -3.10 16.95 -12.30
CA LEU A 438 -3.50 17.98 -13.27
C LEU A 438 -3.74 17.39 -14.66
N TYR A 439 -3.00 16.33 -15.03
CA TYR A 439 -3.16 15.57 -16.27
C TYR A 439 -4.44 14.73 -16.32
N LEU A 440 -4.87 14.17 -15.19
CA LEU A 440 -6.06 13.33 -15.09
C LEU A 440 -7.39 14.10 -15.18
N LYS A 441 -7.38 15.42 -14.93
CA LYS A 441 -8.61 16.24 -15.08
C LYS A 441 -9.00 16.49 -16.54
N TYR A 442 -8.10 16.25 -17.51
CA TYR A 442 -8.29 16.59 -18.92
C TYR A 442 -8.40 15.38 -19.87
N THR A 443 -8.45 14.14 -19.37
CA THR A 443 -8.54 12.94 -20.23
C THR A 443 -9.84 12.15 -20.07
N ALA A 444 -10.87 12.75 -19.49
CA ALA A 444 -12.23 12.20 -19.50
C ALA A 444 -12.90 12.36 -20.87
N GLU A 445 -12.41 11.66 -21.91
CA GLU A 445 -13.22 11.22 -23.05
C GLU A 445 -12.48 10.13 -23.87
N PRO A 446 -13.19 9.09 -24.37
CA PRO A 446 -12.57 7.90 -24.94
C PRO A 446 -12.23 8.12 -26.42
N TYR A 447 -10.94 8.12 -26.78
CA TYR A 447 -10.54 8.02 -28.18
C TYR A 447 -9.75 6.74 -28.47
N ASN A 448 -10.40 5.94 -29.29
CA ASN A 448 -10.03 4.62 -29.78
C ASN A 448 -9.15 4.79 -31.03
N THR A 449 -7.85 5.05 -30.85
CA THR A 449 -6.86 4.90 -31.94
C THR A 449 -5.58 4.31 -31.36
N GLY A 450 -5.21 3.14 -31.88
CA GLY A 450 -3.96 2.49 -31.53
C GLY A 450 -2.75 3.36 -31.87
N ASP A 451 -1.74 3.24 -31.02
CA ASP A 451 -0.34 3.50 -31.32
C ASP A 451 0.13 4.97 -31.48
N ILE A 452 0.30 5.71 -30.36
CA ILE A 452 1.27 6.83 -30.28
C ILE A 452 1.72 7.11 -28.83
N SER A 453 3.04 7.18 -28.58
CA SER A 453 3.67 7.57 -27.30
C SER A 453 3.34 9.04 -26.90
N PRO A 454 2.94 9.32 -25.63
CA PRO A 454 2.71 10.68 -25.11
C PRO A 454 3.94 11.59 -25.06
N PHE A 455 5.16 11.04 -24.99
CA PHE A 455 6.39 11.84 -25.08
C PHE A 455 6.59 12.38 -26.51
N ARG A 456 6.08 11.67 -27.53
CA ARG A 456 6.04 12.15 -28.91
C ARG A 456 4.93 13.18 -29.16
N LYS A 457 3.82 13.17 -28.40
CA LYS A 457 2.77 14.19 -28.52
C LYS A 457 3.18 15.58 -28.01
N ALA A 458 4.13 15.65 -27.06
CA ALA A 458 4.74 16.91 -26.66
C ALA A 458 5.73 17.47 -27.71
N MET A 459 6.17 16.68 -28.70
CA MET A 459 7.21 17.08 -29.68
C MET A 459 6.79 17.02 -31.16
N LEU A 460 5.65 16.44 -31.52
CA LEU A 460 5.17 16.39 -32.91
C LEU A 460 3.95 17.28 -33.11
N LEU A 461 4.20 18.56 -33.39
CA LEU A 461 3.29 19.40 -34.17
C LEU A 461 3.75 19.41 -35.63
N THR A 462 3.25 18.46 -36.42
CA THR A 462 3.24 18.53 -37.88
C THR A 462 1.93 17.88 -38.35
N PRO A 463 1.20 18.44 -39.34
CA PRO A 463 -0.16 18.01 -39.63
C PRO A 463 -0.16 16.58 -40.21
N VAL A 464 -0.99 15.69 -39.67
CA VAL A 464 -1.32 14.42 -40.33
C VAL A 464 -2.22 14.75 -41.51
N GLY A 465 -1.62 14.91 -42.69
CA GLY A 465 -2.33 14.98 -43.96
C GLY A 465 -2.59 13.58 -44.49
N GLY A 466 -3.87 13.19 -44.57
CA GLY A 466 -4.44 12.25 -45.52
C GLY A 466 -3.93 10.81 -45.53
N GLY A 467 -4.51 9.94 -44.69
CA GLY A 467 -5.05 8.68 -45.20
C GLY A 467 -6.41 8.98 -45.85
N GLU A 468 -6.94 8.23 -46.82
CA GLU A 468 -6.70 6.85 -47.22
C GLU A 468 -7.15 6.71 -48.68
N ASP A 469 -6.73 5.65 -49.36
CA ASP A 469 -7.50 5.12 -50.48
C ASP A 469 -7.63 3.62 -50.26
N ASP A 470 -8.64 3.23 -49.47
CA ASP A 470 -9.25 1.89 -49.50
C ASP A 470 -10.76 2.09 -49.34
N GLY A 471 -11.49 1.75 -50.40
CA GLY A 471 -12.88 2.13 -50.60
C GLY A 471 -13.88 1.49 -49.64
N GLY A 472 -14.85 2.30 -49.20
CA GLY A 472 -16.04 1.85 -48.48
C GLY A 472 -17.05 3.00 -48.32
N ASN A 473 -18.15 2.90 -49.05
CA ASN A 473 -19.17 3.93 -49.25
C ASN A 473 -19.99 4.25 -47.97
N GLY A 474 -20.07 5.52 -47.57
CA GLY A 474 -21.00 5.99 -46.54
C GLY A 474 -20.86 7.50 -46.24
N ASP A 475 -21.88 8.29 -46.59
CA ASP A 475 -21.95 9.75 -46.39
C ASP A 475 -21.75 10.16 -44.91
N ALA A 476 -20.65 10.86 -44.62
CA ALA A 476 -20.50 11.70 -43.43
C ALA A 476 -19.77 13.01 -43.81
N ALA A 477 -20.30 14.13 -43.32
CA ALA A 477 -19.89 15.48 -43.69
C ALA A 477 -18.39 15.76 -43.48
N LYS A 478 -17.74 16.39 -44.47
CA LYS A 478 -16.35 16.86 -44.39
C LYS A 478 -16.23 17.98 -43.36
N GLU A 479 -15.59 17.71 -42.22
CA GLU A 479 -15.14 18.74 -41.29
C GLU A 479 -13.92 19.51 -41.85
N THR A 480 -13.91 20.83 -41.66
CA THR A 480 -12.85 21.74 -42.09
C THR A 480 -11.61 21.58 -41.19
N PRO A 481 -10.37 21.53 -41.72
CA PRO A 481 -9.18 21.40 -40.89
C PRO A 481 -8.97 22.65 -40.00
N VAL A 482 -8.85 22.45 -38.70
CA VAL A 482 -8.54 23.51 -37.72
C VAL A 482 -7.03 23.83 -37.76
N ALA A 483 -6.66 25.11 -37.80
CA ALA A 483 -5.26 25.54 -37.80
C ALA A 483 -4.60 25.31 -36.43
N PRO A 484 -3.32 24.84 -36.37
CA PRO A 484 -2.60 24.64 -35.12
C PRO A 484 -2.25 25.97 -34.42
N ARG A 485 -2.35 26.01 -33.08
CA ARG A 485 -2.17 27.20 -32.23
C ARG A 485 -0.85 27.17 -31.44
N PRO A 486 -0.23 28.33 -31.10
CA PRO A 486 1.03 28.40 -30.36
C PRO A 486 0.87 28.09 -28.86
N LEU A 487 1.95 27.67 -28.19
CA LEU A 487 2.01 27.21 -26.79
C LEU A 487 3.12 27.96 -26.03
N ASP A 488 2.86 28.38 -24.78
CA ASP A 488 3.88 28.97 -23.89
C ASP A 488 4.37 27.91 -22.89
N VAL A 489 5.70 27.76 -22.78
CA VAL A 489 6.36 26.73 -21.97
C VAL A 489 7.31 27.36 -20.96
N TRP A 490 7.25 26.91 -19.71
CA TRP A 490 8.16 27.29 -18.64
C TRP A 490 9.15 26.15 -18.40
N LEU A 491 10.44 26.45 -18.52
CA LEU A 491 11.53 25.49 -18.42
C LEU A 491 12.37 25.73 -17.16
N TYR A 492 12.57 24.67 -16.37
CA TYR A 492 13.54 24.63 -15.28
C TYR A 492 14.62 23.60 -15.61
N VAL A 493 15.90 23.90 -15.36
CA VAL A 493 17.03 23.13 -15.93
C VAL A 493 18.02 22.66 -14.83
N GLY A 494 18.36 21.36 -14.75
CA GLY A 494 19.34 20.70 -13.84
C GLY A 494 19.57 19.20 -14.20
N PRO A 495 20.61 18.46 -13.74
CA PRO A 495 21.64 17.72 -14.55
C PRO A 495 21.47 16.27 -15.13
N ALA A 496 20.34 15.56 -15.06
CA ALA A 496 20.27 14.10 -15.36
C ALA A 496 19.41 13.61 -16.58
N ILE A 497 19.70 13.98 -17.84
CA ILE A 497 19.06 13.39 -19.04
C ILE A 497 20.12 13.15 -20.12
N ASP A 498 20.08 11.99 -20.77
CA ASP A 498 20.87 11.68 -21.97
C ASP A 498 20.49 12.65 -23.12
N PRO A 499 21.41 13.52 -23.55
CA PRO A 499 21.07 14.66 -24.41
C PRO A 499 20.92 14.31 -25.89
N GLU A 500 21.38 13.14 -26.36
CA GLU A 500 21.46 12.82 -27.79
C GLU A 500 20.12 12.91 -28.55
N PRO A 501 19.00 12.34 -28.06
CA PRO A 501 17.73 12.40 -28.77
C PRO A 501 17.14 13.81 -28.84
N VAL A 502 17.40 14.63 -27.82
CA VAL A 502 16.89 16.01 -27.70
C VAL A 502 17.70 16.96 -28.57
N VAL A 503 19.02 16.78 -28.62
CA VAL A 503 19.93 17.54 -29.49
C VAL A 503 19.67 17.25 -30.96
N ALA A 504 19.35 16.00 -31.31
CA ALA A 504 18.97 15.62 -32.67
C ALA A 504 17.67 16.30 -33.15
N ALA A 505 16.70 16.49 -32.26
CA ALA A 505 15.44 17.17 -32.56
C ALA A 505 15.57 18.71 -32.50
N HIS A 506 16.44 19.25 -31.64
CA HIS A 506 16.60 20.69 -31.41
C HIS A 506 18.08 21.11 -31.29
N PRO A 507 18.78 21.29 -32.41
CA PRO A 507 20.24 21.52 -32.44
C PRO A 507 20.71 22.77 -31.68
N LYS A 508 19.82 23.75 -31.48
CA LYS A 508 20.12 25.00 -30.74
C LYS A 508 20.32 24.79 -29.24
N MET A 509 19.84 23.66 -28.69
CA MET A 509 19.98 23.32 -27.26
C MET A 509 21.27 22.56 -26.94
N ALA A 510 22.07 22.21 -27.96
CA ALA A 510 23.29 21.42 -27.83
C ALA A 510 24.31 22.03 -26.85
N GLY A 511 24.46 23.35 -26.84
CA GLY A 511 25.41 24.03 -25.94
C GLY A 511 25.02 23.97 -24.47
N ALA A 512 23.72 24.03 -24.15
CA ALA A 512 23.22 23.97 -22.77
C ALA A 512 23.18 22.54 -22.24
N LEU A 513 22.89 21.56 -23.09
CA LEU A 513 22.85 20.14 -22.76
C LEU A 513 24.28 19.53 -22.67
N ALA A 514 25.22 19.96 -23.53
CA ALA A 514 26.63 19.55 -23.45
C ALA A 514 27.36 20.04 -22.18
N ALA A 515 26.79 21.01 -21.47
CA ALA A 515 27.28 21.46 -20.17
C ALA A 515 26.79 20.57 -19.00
N GLY A 516 26.01 19.51 -19.28
CA GLY A 516 25.56 18.53 -18.28
C GLY A 516 24.27 18.90 -17.54
N HIS A 517 23.33 19.57 -18.20
CA HIS A 517 22.07 20.03 -17.59
C HIS A 517 20.87 19.19 -18.10
N ALA A 518 19.86 18.85 -17.29
CA ALA A 518 18.55 18.31 -17.72
C ALA A 518 17.41 19.31 -17.52
N VAL A 519 16.17 18.94 -17.85
CA VAL A 519 15.06 19.89 -18.08
C VAL A 519 13.75 19.37 -17.49
N ALA A 520 13.06 20.17 -16.69
CA ALA A 520 11.65 20.02 -16.33
C ALA A 520 10.80 20.96 -17.21
N LEU A 521 9.78 20.40 -17.87
CA LEU A 521 8.88 21.09 -18.81
C LEU A 521 7.48 21.25 -18.21
N VAL A 522 6.93 22.46 -18.23
CA VAL A 522 5.50 22.74 -17.97
C VAL A 522 4.96 23.64 -19.07
N ALA A 523 3.84 23.29 -19.72
CA ALA A 523 3.34 24.00 -20.90
C ALA A 523 1.82 24.31 -20.85
N TYR A 524 1.39 25.44 -21.43
CA TYR A 524 -0.02 25.89 -21.51
C TYR A 524 -0.40 26.53 -22.86
N LEU A 525 -1.69 26.49 -23.21
CA LEU A 525 -2.27 27.22 -24.35
C LEU A 525 -2.61 28.68 -23.96
N PRO A 526 -2.20 29.71 -24.74
CA PRO A 526 -2.36 31.13 -24.39
C PRO A 526 -3.83 31.60 -24.23
N GLU A 527 -4.77 30.91 -24.86
CA GLU A 527 -6.18 31.30 -24.89
C GLU A 527 -6.95 30.86 -23.63
N GLU A 528 -6.47 29.84 -22.92
CA GLU A 528 -7.08 29.32 -21.68
C GLU A 528 -6.75 30.19 -20.46
N VAL A 529 -5.58 30.84 -20.47
CA VAL A 529 -5.17 31.84 -19.47
C VAL A 529 -6.04 33.10 -19.53
N ALA A 530 -6.62 33.40 -20.69
CA ALA A 530 -7.44 34.60 -20.91
C ALA A 530 -8.93 34.40 -20.60
N GLN A 531 -9.43 33.16 -20.54
CA GLN A 531 -10.87 32.87 -20.40
C GLN A 531 -11.33 32.56 -18.98
N ASP A 532 -10.42 32.22 -18.05
CA ASP A 532 -10.73 32.06 -16.63
C ASP A 532 -9.53 32.48 -15.75
N PRO A 533 -9.56 33.69 -15.13
CA PRO A 533 -8.52 34.14 -14.20
C PRO A 533 -8.38 33.29 -12.93
N SER A 534 -9.28 32.31 -12.70
CA SER A 534 -9.23 31.34 -11.61
C SER A 534 -8.73 29.95 -12.02
N SER A 535 -8.37 29.76 -13.29
CA SER A 535 -7.67 28.58 -13.78
C SER A 535 -6.25 28.52 -13.16
N PRO A 536 -5.78 27.36 -12.67
CA PRO A 536 -4.65 27.32 -11.75
C PRO A 536 -3.36 27.68 -12.51
N THR A 537 -2.88 28.90 -12.27
CA THR A 537 -1.44 29.16 -12.24
C THR A 537 -0.77 28.08 -11.37
N ILE A 538 0.46 27.68 -11.70
CA ILE A 538 1.26 26.78 -10.85
C ILE A 538 1.08 27.25 -9.40
N PRO A 539 0.62 26.38 -8.46
CA PRO A 539 0.32 26.82 -7.12
C PRO A 539 1.49 27.64 -6.57
N PRO A 540 1.29 28.84 -6.03
CA PRO A 540 2.38 29.67 -5.54
C PRO A 540 3.32 28.92 -4.59
N ALA A 541 2.80 27.91 -3.88
CA ALA A 541 3.56 26.97 -3.05
C ALA A 541 4.58 26.12 -3.84
N ALA A 542 4.24 25.64 -5.04
CA ALA A 542 5.14 24.84 -5.88
C ALA A 542 6.25 25.70 -6.50
N VAL A 543 5.93 26.92 -6.96
CA VAL A 543 6.94 27.89 -7.42
C VAL A 543 7.83 28.33 -6.26
N ALA A 544 7.24 28.62 -5.09
CA ALA A 544 7.99 28.99 -3.89
C ALA A 544 8.90 27.85 -3.42
N TYR A 545 8.44 26.60 -3.50
CA TYR A 545 9.24 25.42 -3.18
C TYR A 545 10.44 25.27 -4.12
N LEU A 546 10.22 25.37 -5.44
CA LEU A 546 11.31 25.30 -6.43
C LEU A 546 12.31 26.45 -6.27
N LYS A 547 11.84 27.69 -6.08
CA LYS A 547 12.70 28.86 -5.83
C LYS A 547 13.48 28.74 -4.52
N ALA A 548 12.83 28.30 -3.44
CA ALA A 548 13.45 28.14 -2.12
C ALA A 548 14.53 27.05 -2.09
N ASN A 549 14.47 26.08 -3.01
CA ASN A 549 15.42 24.97 -3.08
C ASN A 549 16.29 24.98 -4.35
N ALA A 550 16.23 26.04 -5.17
CA ALA A 550 16.94 26.13 -6.44
C ALA A 550 18.46 25.95 -6.29
N GLY A 551 19.07 26.60 -5.29
CA GLY A 551 20.48 26.43 -4.97
C GLY A 551 20.85 25.03 -4.44
N ARG A 552 19.90 24.32 -3.81
CA ARG A 552 20.06 22.95 -3.33
C ARG A 552 20.02 21.94 -4.49
N TYR A 553 19.23 22.20 -5.53
CA TYR A 553 19.04 21.30 -6.67
C TYR A 553 19.88 21.69 -7.91
N GLY A 554 20.68 22.76 -7.83
CA GLY A 554 21.44 23.26 -8.97
C GLY A 554 20.56 23.74 -10.14
N ILE A 555 19.34 24.18 -9.83
CA ILE A 555 18.34 24.66 -10.80
C ILE A 555 18.40 26.20 -10.81
N ASP A 556 18.18 26.81 -11.98
CA ASP A 556 17.95 28.26 -12.04
C ASP A 556 16.58 28.60 -11.40
N PRO A 557 16.52 29.43 -10.35
CA PRO A 557 15.26 29.81 -9.71
C PRO A 557 14.33 30.63 -10.63
N GLU A 558 14.85 31.18 -11.73
CA GLU A 558 14.05 31.93 -12.69
C GLU A 558 13.69 31.07 -13.92
N PRO A 559 12.40 30.82 -14.18
CA PRO A 559 11.97 30.01 -15.32
C PRO A 559 12.28 30.72 -16.64
N VAL A 560 12.70 29.95 -17.64
CA VAL A 560 12.81 30.46 -19.01
C VAL A 560 11.46 30.28 -19.71
N SER A 561 10.86 31.38 -20.16
CA SER A 561 9.65 31.34 -20.99
C SER A 561 10.02 31.14 -22.45
N VAL A 562 9.42 30.14 -23.10
CA VAL A 562 9.60 29.86 -24.52
C VAL A 562 8.24 29.74 -25.20
N THR A 563 8.01 30.55 -26.22
CA THR A 563 6.82 30.46 -27.08
C THR A 563 7.14 29.58 -28.28
N LEU A 564 6.41 28.47 -28.44
CA LEU A 564 6.55 27.57 -29.58
C LEU A 564 5.58 27.98 -30.70
N SER A 565 6.12 28.47 -31.81
CA SER A 565 5.35 28.71 -33.04
C SER A 565 5.40 27.48 -33.95
N PRO A 566 4.28 27.08 -34.59
CA PRO A 566 4.30 25.96 -35.53
C PRO A 566 5.18 26.30 -36.74
N HIS A 567 6.14 25.43 -37.08
CA HIS A 567 6.98 25.59 -38.26
C HIS A 567 6.11 25.56 -39.53
N ALA A 568 6.34 26.53 -40.44
CA ALA A 568 5.79 26.51 -41.79
C ALA A 568 6.23 25.23 -42.52
N ALA A 569 5.27 24.54 -43.15
CA ALA A 569 5.50 23.35 -43.95
C ALA A 569 6.58 23.62 -45.02
N PRO A 570 7.48 22.66 -45.31
CA PRO A 570 8.40 22.81 -46.43
C PRO A 570 7.58 22.87 -47.73
N ASN A 571 7.72 23.97 -48.47
CA ASN A 571 7.14 24.11 -49.80
C ASN A 571 7.60 22.96 -50.70
N ALA A 572 6.65 22.26 -51.31
CA ALA A 572 6.90 21.33 -52.39
C ALA A 572 7.32 22.10 -53.66
N ALA A 573 8.57 21.90 -54.08
CA ALA A 573 9.07 22.00 -55.45
C ALA A 573 10.37 21.21 -55.57
#